data_AF-A0A957KAJ3-F1
#
_entry.id   AF-A0A957KAJ3-F1
#
_cell.length_a   1.000
_cell.length_b   1.000
_cell.length_c   1.000
_cell.angle_alpha   90.00
_cell.angle_beta   90.00
_cell.angle_gamma   90.00
#
_symmetry.space_group_name_H-M   'P 1'
#
loop_
_entity.id
_entity.type
_entity.pdbx_description
1 polymer ?
#
loop_
_entity_poly.entity_id
_entity_poly.type
_entity_poly.pdbx_seq_one_letter_code
_entity_poly.pdbx_strand_id
1 'polypeptide(L)'
;VVLLAVEGESVDGIVRDNLVESNENIGIVVSASFDGTFATGTISGNKVTKSGTDGIFCFAHGTGDAGSPGNGICDPVLDGNFVNFNAGDGYHCKTQRTASCGGLLQNNQFLANGGQGIGREHVNNFVIGSAPLLINNIIAHNEGGGAEFLTGDQPLFVNNTLAFNGPLGIHGGLPTIVNSIIWGHTDDLDVPVGQVAHSDVGEPGYASFNNNLSVDPLFVAVAQNDFHLLPESPLINVGNSAYPELPATDFEGDPRLWITLVDIGADEFIGPLQQQLLPVIPVEN
;
A
#
# COMPACT_ATOMS: atom_id res chain seq x y z
N VAL A 1 -10.99 6.34 -15.52
CA VAL A 1 -10.77 7.80 -15.29
C VAL A 1 -9.31 8.13 -15.63
N VAL A 2 -9.01 9.29 -16.22
CA VAL A 2 -7.63 9.61 -16.63
C VAL A 2 -7.22 11.01 -16.12
N LEU A 3 -6.10 11.07 -15.40
CA LEU A 3 -5.31 12.27 -15.10
C LEU A 3 -4.03 12.22 -15.94
N LEU A 4 -3.91 13.08 -16.93
CA LEU A 4 -2.78 13.08 -17.88
C LEU A 4 -2.09 14.44 -17.89
N ALA A 5 -0.78 14.45 -17.60
CA ALA A 5 0.10 15.56 -17.92
C ALA A 5 0.66 15.40 -19.34
N VAL A 6 0.53 16.45 -20.14
CA VAL A 6 1.14 16.53 -21.49
C VAL A 6 2.45 17.33 -21.45
N GLU A 7 3.20 17.35 -22.56
CA GLU A 7 4.51 18.00 -22.66
C GLU A 7 4.49 19.45 -22.14
N GLY A 8 5.32 19.73 -21.13
CA GLY A 8 5.42 21.05 -20.49
C GLY A 8 4.36 21.34 -19.43
N GLU A 9 3.51 20.37 -19.06
CA GLU A 9 2.46 20.54 -18.05
C GLU A 9 2.69 19.69 -16.79
N SER A 10 1.98 20.08 -15.73
CA SER A 10 1.82 19.30 -14.50
C SER A 10 0.33 19.11 -14.24
N VAL A 11 -0.07 17.91 -13.84
CA VAL A 11 -1.46 17.59 -13.48
C VAL A 11 -1.56 17.34 -11.97
N ASP A 12 -2.33 18.20 -11.32
CA ASP A 12 -2.64 18.13 -9.88
C ASP A 12 -4.16 18.02 -9.69
N GLY A 13 -4.76 17.10 -10.45
CA GLY A 13 -6.21 16.90 -10.45
C GLY A 13 -6.68 16.08 -9.26
N ILE A 14 -7.97 16.22 -8.91
CA ILE A 14 -8.62 15.43 -7.87
C ILE A 14 -9.61 14.46 -8.52
N VAL A 15 -9.44 13.16 -8.26
CA VAL A 15 -10.39 12.10 -8.62
C VAL A 15 -10.93 11.51 -7.33
N ARG A 16 -12.19 11.79 -7.01
CA ARG A 16 -12.76 11.36 -5.73
C ARG A 16 -14.16 10.81 -5.80
N ASP A 17 -14.46 9.87 -4.91
CA ASP A 17 -15.80 9.34 -4.65
C ASP A 17 -16.48 8.72 -5.89
N ASN A 18 -15.70 8.09 -6.77
CA ASN A 18 -16.22 7.45 -7.99
C ASN A 18 -16.35 5.93 -7.82
N LEU A 19 -17.34 5.34 -8.49
CA LEU A 19 -17.36 3.92 -8.82
C LEU A 19 -16.79 3.73 -10.24
N VAL A 20 -15.69 2.99 -10.33
CA VAL A 20 -15.01 2.63 -11.57
C VAL A 20 -15.03 1.11 -11.70
N GLU A 21 -15.97 0.57 -12.47
CA GLU A 21 -16.23 -0.87 -12.53
C GLU A 21 -16.19 -1.42 -13.96
N SER A 22 -15.71 -2.65 -14.14
CA SER A 22 -15.80 -3.43 -15.39
C SER A 22 -15.18 -2.74 -16.61
N ASN A 23 -14.03 -2.07 -16.43
CA ASN A 23 -13.27 -1.51 -17.54
C ASN A 23 -12.52 -2.63 -18.25
N GLU A 24 -12.55 -2.68 -19.58
CA GLU A 24 -11.80 -3.71 -20.34
C GLU A 24 -10.27 -3.60 -20.18
N ASN A 25 -9.78 -2.45 -19.72
CA ASN A 25 -8.36 -2.19 -19.48
C ASN A 25 -8.17 -1.69 -18.03
N ILE A 26 -7.53 -0.53 -17.84
CA ILE A 26 -7.22 0.05 -16.52
C ILE A 26 -8.43 0.81 -15.96
N GLY A 27 -8.62 0.78 -14.64
CA GLY A 27 -9.64 1.58 -13.94
C GLY A 27 -9.32 3.09 -13.91
N ILE A 28 -8.31 3.49 -13.16
CA ILE A 28 -7.84 4.89 -13.04
C ILE A 28 -6.40 4.98 -13.55
N VAL A 29 -6.14 5.96 -14.41
CA VAL A 29 -4.80 6.24 -14.95
C VAL A 29 -4.33 7.60 -14.47
N VAL A 30 -3.11 7.64 -13.91
CA VAL A 30 -2.34 8.84 -13.60
C VAL A 30 -1.07 8.80 -14.43
N SER A 31 -0.76 9.86 -15.18
CA SER A 31 0.32 9.78 -16.15
C SER A 31 1.11 11.08 -16.32
N ALA A 32 2.41 10.98 -16.12
CA ALA A 32 3.46 11.93 -16.46
C ALA A 32 4.26 11.38 -17.66
N SER A 33 3.66 11.41 -18.86
CA SER A 33 4.17 10.71 -20.05
C SER A 33 5.32 11.40 -20.79
N PHE A 34 5.74 12.60 -20.37
CA PHE A 34 6.76 13.38 -21.06
C PHE A 34 7.89 13.82 -20.12
N ASP A 35 9.05 14.09 -20.70
CA ASP A 35 10.24 14.56 -19.98
C ASP A 35 9.91 15.81 -19.15
N GLY A 36 10.14 15.73 -17.84
CA GLY A 36 9.89 16.83 -16.90
C GLY A 36 8.42 17.09 -16.59
N THR A 37 7.52 16.12 -16.83
CA THR A 37 6.10 16.23 -16.42
C THR A 37 5.86 15.64 -15.03
N PHE A 38 4.83 16.17 -14.37
CA PHE A 38 4.46 15.80 -13.01
C PHE A 38 2.98 15.43 -12.96
N ALA A 39 2.68 14.30 -12.32
CA ALA A 39 1.33 13.86 -12.03
C ALA A 39 1.26 13.54 -10.53
N THR A 40 0.83 14.55 -9.75
CA THR A 40 0.87 14.54 -8.27
C THR A 40 -0.51 14.72 -7.65
N GLY A 41 -1.56 14.53 -8.45
CA GLY A 41 -2.94 14.70 -8.04
C GLY A 41 -3.39 13.75 -6.93
N THR A 42 -4.58 14.01 -6.38
CA THR A 42 -5.20 13.18 -5.34
C THR A 42 -6.25 12.24 -5.92
N ILE A 43 -6.16 10.97 -5.57
CA ILE A 43 -7.16 9.94 -5.85
C ILE A 43 -7.73 9.48 -4.51
N SER A 44 -8.99 9.78 -4.20
CA SER A 44 -9.53 9.46 -2.87
C SER A 44 -10.96 8.93 -2.83
N GLY A 45 -11.25 8.00 -1.93
CA GLY A 45 -12.62 7.50 -1.73
C GLY A 45 -13.22 6.77 -2.94
N ASN A 46 -12.42 6.35 -3.92
CA ASN A 46 -12.94 5.67 -5.11
C ASN A 46 -13.08 4.16 -4.86
N LYS A 47 -14.13 3.55 -5.42
CA LYS A 47 -14.22 2.09 -5.60
C LYS A 47 -13.78 1.73 -7.01
N VAL A 48 -12.68 1.00 -7.16
CA VAL A 48 -12.14 0.57 -8.46
C VAL A 48 -12.14 -0.95 -8.53
N THR A 49 -12.98 -1.52 -9.40
CA THR A 49 -13.21 -2.96 -9.39
C THR A 49 -13.39 -3.59 -10.76
N LYS A 50 -13.00 -4.86 -10.90
CA LYS A 50 -13.22 -5.67 -12.11
C LYS A 50 -12.63 -5.04 -13.37
N SER A 51 -11.50 -4.33 -13.25
CA SER A 51 -10.75 -3.84 -14.40
C SER A 51 -10.03 -5.01 -15.08
N GLY A 52 -9.96 -5.00 -16.42
CA GLY A 52 -9.33 -6.05 -17.22
C GLY A 52 -7.81 -6.08 -17.12
N THR A 53 -7.21 -5.05 -16.54
CA THR A 53 -5.80 -4.99 -16.12
C THR A 53 -5.72 -4.39 -14.71
N ASP A 54 -4.95 -3.33 -14.50
CA ASP A 54 -4.68 -2.74 -13.19
C ASP A 54 -5.87 -1.89 -12.69
N GLY A 55 -6.05 -1.84 -11.38
CA GLY A 55 -7.04 -0.96 -10.74
C GLY A 55 -6.65 0.51 -10.93
N ILE A 56 -5.55 0.91 -10.30
CA ILE A 56 -4.97 2.25 -10.43
C ILE A 56 -3.57 2.13 -11.04
N PHE A 57 -3.34 2.80 -12.16
CA PHE A 57 -2.07 2.78 -12.87
C PHE A 57 -1.42 4.16 -12.85
N CYS A 58 -0.18 4.21 -12.38
CA CYS A 58 0.66 5.40 -12.39
C CYS A 58 1.80 5.21 -13.39
N PHE A 59 1.95 6.13 -14.34
CA PHE A 59 3.01 6.09 -15.33
C PHE A 59 3.87 7.35 -15.30
N ALA A 60 5.20 7.18 -15.25
CA ALA A 60 6.14 8.28 -15.39
C ALA A 60 7.23 7.97 -16.43
N HIS A 61 7.53 8.96 -17.27
CA HIS A 61 8.62 8.92 -18.25
C HIS A 61 9.54 10.12 -18.05
N GLY A 62 10.85 9.86 -17.93
CA GLY A 62 11.86 10.93 -17.81
C GLY A 62 12.95 10.89 -18.87
N THR A 63 13.91 11.81 -18.74
CA THR A 63 15.08 11.85 -19.63
C THR A 63 16.02 10.66 -19.38
N GLY A 64 16.74 10.19 -20.40
CA GLY A 64 17.61 9.00 -20.29
C GLY A 64 18.92 9.21 -19.51
N ASP A 65 19.17 10.42 -18.99
CA ASP A 65 20.48 10.82 -18.48
C ASP A 65 20.40 11.11 -16.98
N ALA A 66 21.13 10.33 -16.17
CA ALA A 66 21.24 10.56 -14.73
C ALA A 66 21.79 11.97 -14.45
N GLY A 67 20.98 12.81 -13.79
CA GLY A 67 21.35 14.20 -13.45
C GLY A 67 20.93 15.26 -14.48
N SER A 68 20.27 14.88 -15.58
CA SER A 68 19.63 15.84 -16.47
C SER A 68 18.30 16.31 -15.90
N PRO A 69 17.96 17.61 -15.98
CA PRO A 69 16.61 18.08 -15.67
C PRO A 69 15.61 17.45 -16.65
N GLY A 70 14.52 16.89 -16.13
CA GLY A 70 13.49 16.24 -16.94
C GLY A 70 12.99 14.90 -16.41
N ASN A 71 13.06 14.68 -15.10
CA ASN A 71 12.48 13.48 -14.50
C ASN A 71 10.95 13.48 -14.67
N GLY A 72 10.37 12.36 -15.05
CA GLY A 72 8.92 12.15 -14.97
C GLY A 72 8.55 11.79 -13.54
N ILE A 73 7.51 12.40 -12.99
CA ILE A 73 7.06 12.12 -11.61
C ILE A 73 5.61 11.69 -11.62
N CYS A 74 5.34 10.47 -11.16
CA CYS A 74 3.99 9.97 -10.92
C CYS A 74 3.88 9.63 -9.44
N ASP A 75 3.61 10.66 -8.64
CA ASP A 75 3.61 10.61 -7.18
C ASP A 75 2.24 11.10 -6.64
N PRO A 76 1.13 10.42 -6.98
CA PRO A 76 -0.19 10.81 -6.51
C PRO A 76 -0.34 10.56 -5.00
N VAL A 77 -1.31 11.25 -4.41
CA VAL A 77 -1.84 10.89 -3.09
C VAL A 77 -3.03 9.96 -3.30
N LEU A 78 -2.92 8.71 -2.86
CA LEU A 78 -4.03 7.76 -2.80
C LEU A 78 -4.54 7.68 -1.36
N ASP A 79 -5.78 8.10 -1.13
CA ASP A 79 -6.36 8.14 0.21
C ASP A 79 -7.73 7.48 0.28
N GLY A 80 -7.88 6.41 1.06
CA GLY A 80 -9.20 5.82 1.32
C GLY A 80 -9.83 5.15 0.09
N ASN A 81 -9.05 4.66 -0.88
CA ASN A 81 -9.60 3.97 -2.04
C ASN A 81 -9.84 2.49 -1.75
N PHE A 82 -10.91 1.95 -2.32
CA PHE A 82 -11.24 0.54 -2.29
C PHE A 82 -11.01 -0.08 -3.67
N VAL A 83 -9.93 -0.84 -3.83
CA VAL A 83 -9.44 -1.33 -5.12
C VAL A 83 -9.39 -2.85 -5.11
N ASN A 84 -10.35 -3.49 -5.80
CA ASN A 84 -10.52 -4.93 -5.67
C ASN A 84 -10.94 -5.68 -6.95
N PHE A 85 -10.61 -6.96 -7.03
CA PHE A 85 -11.01 -7.84 -8.14
C PHE A 85 -10.58 -7.34 -9.52
N ASN A 86 -9.49 -6.56 -9.61
CA ASN A 86 -8.90 -6.21 -10.90
C ASN A 86 -8.01 -7.36 -11.38
N ALA A 87 -7.89 -7.57 -12.70
CA ALA A 87 -7.15 -8.71 -13.24
C ALA A 87 -5.62 -8.57 -13.10
N GLY A 88 -5.13 -7.32 -13.04
CA GLY A 88 -3.74 -6.96 -12.75
C GLY A 88 -3.57 -6.51 -11.32
N ASP A 89 -2.68 -5.54 -11.09
CA ASP A 89 -2.38 -5.07 -9.74
C ASP A 89 -3.50 -4.16 -9.19
N GLY A 90 -3.55 -4.02 -7.87
CA GLY A 90 -4.36 -3.00 -7.21
C GLY A 90 -3.88 -1.60 -7.57
N TYR A 91 -2.62 -1.29 -7.21
CA TYR A 91 -1.90 -0.12 -7.66
C TYR A 91 -0.61 -0.51 -8.37
N HIS A 92 -0.46 -0.10 -9.62
CA HIS A 92 0.73 -0.35 -10.42
C HIS A 92 1.45 0.94 -10.76
N CYS A 93 2.68 1.10 -10.28
CA CYS A 93 3.53 2.23 -10.63
C CYS A 93 4.65 1.83 -11.59
N LYS A 94 4.53 2.29 -12.83
CA LYS A 94 5.43 2.02 -13.94
C LYS A 94 6.27 3.24 -14.30
N THR A 95 7.58 3.05 -14.33
CA THR A 95 8.54 4.09 -14.71
C THR A 95 9.29 3.75 -16.00
N GLN A 96 9.74 4.78 -16.71
CA GLN A 96 10.70 4.66 -17.80
C GLN A 96 11.80 5.70 -17.65
N ARG A 97 13.06 5.28 -17.81
CA ARG A 97 14.24 6.16 -17.71
C ARG A 97 14.27 6.90 -16.35
N THR A 98 14.75 8.14 -16.26
CA THR A 98 14.80 8.87 -14.99
C THR A 98 13.41 9.28 -14.48
N ALA A 99 12.67 8.36 -13.87
CA ALA A 99 11.30 8.59 -13.42
C ALA A 99 11.07 8.08 -11.99
N SER A 100 10.11 8.69 -11.30
CA SER A 100 9.78 8.44 -9.88
C SER A 100 8.35 7.91 -9.70
N CYS A 101 8.21 7.10 -8.65
CA CYS A 101 7.00 6.47 -8.12
C CYS A 101 6.94 6.62 -6.58
N GLY A 102 7.07 7.85 -6.09
CA GLY A 102 7.24 8.22 -4.68
C GLY A 102 5.96 8.71 -3.98
N GLY A 103 4.78 8.41 -4.52
CA GLY A 103 3.50 8.87 -3.98
C GLY A 103 3.20 8.43 -2.53
N LEU A 104 2.21 9.08 -1.93
CA LEU A 104 1.65 8.72 -0.62
C LEU A 104 0.44 7.82 -0.82
N LEU A 105 0.47 6.62 -0.27
CA LEU A 105 -0.65 5.69 -0.24
C LEU A 105 -1.09 5.55 1.22
N GLN A 106 -2.27 6.08 1.55
CA GLN A 106 -2.81 5.98 2.90
C GLN A 106 -4.25 5.48 2.95
N ASN A 107 -4.59 4.71 3.98
CA ASN A 107 -5.96 4.24 4.26
C ASN A 107 -6.60 3.46 3.09
N ASN A 108 -5.83 2.95 2.14
CA ASN A 108 -6.37 2.25 0.98
C ASN A 108 -6.56 0.77 1.30
N GLN A 109 -7.50 0.16 0.60
CA GLN A 109 -7.77 -1.27 0.65
C GLN A 109 -7.53 -1.87 -0.74
N PHE A 110 -6.47 -2.66 -0.90
CA PHE A 110 -6.13 -3.37 -2.12
C PHE A 110 -6.42 -4.86 -1.94
N LEU A 111 -7.57 -5.32 -2.42
CA LEU A 111 -8.11 -6.63 -2.05
C LEU A 111 -8.36 -7.52 -3.26
N ALA A 112 -7.89 -8.77 -3.22
CA ALA A 112 -8.26 -9.80 -4.21
C ALA A 112 -8.05 -9.38 -5.68
N ASN A 113 -6.98 -8.64 -5.97
CA ASN A 113 -6.55 -8.36 -7.33
C ASN A 113 -5.71 -9.54 -7.87
N GLY A 114 -5.72 -9.78 -9.18
CA GLY A 114 -5.02 -10.89 -9.83
C GLY A 114 -3.49 -10.71 -9.88
N GLY A 115 -3.01 -9.47 -9.73
CA GLY A 115 -1.60 -9.14 -9.60
C GLY A 115 -1.17 -8.87 -8.16
N GLN A 116 -0.19 -7.99 -7.99
CA GLN A 116 0.22 -7.48 -6.69
C GLN A 116 -0.87 -6.57 -6.11
N GLY A 117 -0.95 -6.45 -4.78
CA GLY A 117 -1.66 -5.32 -4.18
C GLY A 117 -1.06 -3.99 -4.62
N ILE A 118 0.28 -3.92 -4.56
CA ILE A 118 1.09 -2.79 -5.02
C ILE A 118 2.26 -3.30 -5.87
N GLY A 119 2.25 -3.00 -7.17
CA GLY A 119 3.27 -3.43 -8.11
C GLY A 119 4.17 -2.29 -8.59
N ARG A 120 5.45 -2.62 -8.79
CA ARG A 120 6.47 -1.69 -9.28
C ARG A 120 7.16 -2.23 -10.52
N GLU A 121 7.02 -1.50 -11.63
CA GLU A 121 7.69 -1.83 -12.89
C GLU A 121 8.63 -0.70 -13.33
N HIS A 122 9.75 -1.07 -13.94
CA HIS A 122 10.60 -0.15 -14.68
C HIS A 122 11.02 -0.75 -16.01
N VAL A 123 11.01 0.07 -17.06
CA VAL A 123 11.54 -0.33 -18.37
C VAL A 123 12.61 0.64 -18.85
N ASN A 124 13.61 0.08 -19.54
CA ASN A 124 14.84 0.73 -20.04
C ASN A 124 15.96 0.87 -19.00
N ASN A 125 17.05 1.52 -19.42
CA ASN A 125 18.23 1.74 -18.61
C ASN A 125 18.02 2.99 -17.74
N PHE A 126 18.60 3.00 -16.53
CA PHE A 126 18.55 4.07 -15.51
C PHE A 126 17.32 4.06 -14.58
N VAL A 127 17.24 3.05 -13.72
CA VAL A 127 16.31 3.04 -12.58
C VAL A 127 16.74 4.10 -11.56
N ILE A 128 15.82 5.01 -11.21
CA ILE A 128 15.93 5.84 -10.02
C ILE A 128 15.09 5.20 -8.93
N GLY A 129 15.69 4.94 -7.78
CA GLY A 129 14.98 4.43 -6.62
C GLY A 129 13.92 5.41 -6.15
N SER A 130 12.71 4.91 -5.91
CA SER A 130 11.58 5.64 -5.36
C SER A 130 11.43 5.37 -3.86
N ALA A 131 10.85 6.31 -3.12
CA ALA A 131 10.61 6.18 -1.69
C ALA A 131 9.14 6.51 -1.36
N PRO A 132 8.18 5.69 -1.80
CA PRO A 132 6.77 5.93 -1.49
C PRO A 132 6.52 5.74 0.01
N LEU A 133 5.54 6.46 0.52
CA LEU A 133 5.08 6.37 1.90
C LEU A 133 3.75 5.63 1.94
N LEU A 134 3.70 4.54 2.70
CA LEU A 134 2.54 3.66 2.83
C LEU A 134 2.08 3.65 4.28
N ILE A 135 0.87 4.15 4.53
CA ILE A 135 0.32 4.31 5.87
C ILE A 135 -1.07 3.68 5.96
N ASN A 136 -1.37 2.90 7.00
CA ASN A 136 -2.74 2.42 7.26
C ASN A 136 -3.40 1.66 6.10
N ASN A 137 -2.63 1.07 5.17
CA ASN A 137 -3.23 0.33 4.07
C ASN A 137 -3.54 -1.11 4.49
N ILE A 138 -4.64 -1.65 3.97
CA ILE A 138 -4.96 -3.07 4.02
C ILE A 138 -4.72 -3.66 2.64
N ILE A 139 -3.82 -4.63 2.54
CA ILE A 139 -3.46 -5.30 1.29
C ILE A 139 -3.61 -6.80 1.51
N ALA A 140 -4.66 -7.39 0.95
CA ALA A 140 -4.97 -8.78 1.24
C ALA A 140 -5.55 -9.56 0.07
N HIS A 141 -5.30 -10.87 0.09
CA HIS A 141 -5.84 -11.82 -0.90
C HIS A 141 -5.46 -11.54 -2.35
N ASN A 142 -4.47 -10.67 -2.63
CA ASN A 142 -4.01 -10.41 -4.00
C ASN A 142 -3.18 -11.59 -4.50
N GLU A 143 -3.48 -12.12 -5.69
CA GLU A 143 -2.92 -13.39 -6.18
C GLU A 143 -1.41 -13.31 -6.47
N GLY A 144 -0.91 -12.16 -6.91
CA GLY A 144 0.51 -11.95 -7.23
C GLY A 144 1.40 -11.75 -6.00
N GLY A 145 0.84 -11.26 -4.88
CA GLY A 145 1.57 -10.89 -3.67
C GLY A 145 1.08 -9.56 -3.08
N GLY A 146 1.65 -9.16 -1.95
CA GLY A 146 1.26 -7.93 -1.25
C GLY A 146 1.84 -6.68 -1.93
N ALA A 147 3.15 -6.49 -1.84
CA ALA A 147 3.84 -5.37 -2.46
C ALA A 147 5.21 -5.76 -3.07
N GLU A 148 5.45 -5.33 -4.30
CA GLU A 148 6.70 -5.53 -5.03
C GLU A 148 7.41 -4.19 -5.28
N PHE A 149 8.73 -4.16 -5.07
CA PHE A 149 9.58 -2.99 -5.32
C PHE A 149 10.86 -3.35 -6.08
N LEU A 150 11.48 -2.34 -6.69
CA LEU A 150 12.72 -2.53 -7.45
C LEU A 150 13.96 -2.31 -6.57
N THR A 151 15.10 -2.87 -6.98
CA THR A 151 16.39 -2.58 -6.34
C THR A 151 16.66 -1.07 -6.34
N GLY A 152 16.91 -0.51 -5.16
CA GLY A 152 17.16 0.92 -4.95
C GLY A 152 15.94 1.69 -4.44
N ASP A 153 14.73 1.13 -4.56
CA ASP A 153 13.54 1.68 -3.90
C ASP A 153 13.70 1.56 -2.37
N GLN A 154 13.20 2.56 -1.63
CA GLN A 154 13.23 2.63 -0.17
C GLN A 154 11.85 3.00 0.37
N PRO A 155 10.82 2.15 0.16
CA PRO A 155 9.47 2.45 0.61
C PRO A 155 9.39 2.44 2.14
N LEU A 156 8.58 3.33 2.72
CA LEU A 156 8.32 3.37 4.16
C LEU A 156 6.91 2.87 4.45
N PHE A 157 6.81 1.77 5.19
CA PHE A 157 5.57 1.19 5.67
C PHE A 157 5.37 1.55 7.15
N VAL A 158 4.28 2.23 7.46
CA VAL A 158 3.86 2.56 8.82
C VAL A 158 2.44 2.07 9.03
N ASN A 159 2.22 1.21 10.02
CA ASN A 159 0.88 0.77 10.38
C ASN A 159 0.10 0.16 9.20
N ASN A 160 0.71 -0.72 8.40
CA ASN A 160 -0.01 -1.42 7.33
C ASN A 160 -0.39 -2.83 7.76
N THR A 161 -1.41 -3.39 7.11
CA THR A 161 -1.76 -4.82 7.23
C THR A 161 -1.66 -5.45 5.85
N LEU A 162 -0.64 -6.28 5.66
CA LEU A 162 -0.47 -7.11 4.48
C LEU A 162 -0.74 -8.54 4.90
N ALA A 163 -1.83 -9.14 4.41
CA ALA A 163 -2.29 -10.42 4.93
C ALA A 163 -2.83 -11.35 3.85
N PHE A 164 -2.39 -12.61 3.86
CA PHE A 164 -2.92 -13.67 2.98
C PHE A 164 -2.92 -13.31 1.49
N ASN A 165 -1.93 -12.54 1.02
CA ASN A 165 -1.72 -12.38 -0.41
C ASN A 165 -1.10 -13.67 -0.98
N GLY A 166 -0.67 -13.63 -2.24
CA GLY A 166 0.02 -14.72 -2.93
C GLY A 166 1.37 -15.10 -2.29
N PRO A 167 2.40 -15.42 -3.08
CA PRO A 167 3.60 -16.03 -2.54
C PRO A 167 4.33 -15.15 -1.51
N LEU A 168 4.36 -13.83 -1.73
CA LEU A 168 5.17 -12.88 -0.96
C LEU A 168 4.33 -11.75 -0.36
N GLY A 169 4.61 -11.39 0.90
CA GLY A 169 4.03 -10.22 1.56
C GLY A 169 4.63 -8.91 1.05
N ILE A 170 5.92 -8.69 1.29
CA ILE A 170 6.70 -7.60 0.67
C ILE A 170 7.99 -8.17 0.08
N HIS A 171 8.29 -7.81 -1.17
CA HIS A 171 9.50 -8.23 -1.87
C HIS A 171 10.19 -7.07 -2.60
N GLY A 172 11.51 -7.10 -2.60
CA GLY A 172 12.35 -6.14 -3.33
C GLY A 172 12.54 -4.81 -2.61
N GLY A 173 13.38 -3.95 -3.20
CA GLY A 173 13.80 -2.69 -2.58
C GLY A 173 14.56 -2.87 -1.27
N LEU A 174 14.55 -1.80 -0.46
CA LEU A 174 15.09 -1.74 0.90
C LEU A 174 14.05 -1.03 1.79
N PRO A 175 12.89 -1.65 2.05
CA PRO A 175 11.83 -1.02 2.81
C PRO A 175 12.29 -0.66 4.23
N THR A 176 11.60 0.29 4.86
CA THR A 176 11.57 0.42 6.32
C THR A 176 10.15 0.10 6.76
N ILE A 177 9.99 -0.84 7.70
CA ILE A 177 8.68 -1.37 8.10
C ILE A 177 8.52 -1.18 9.60
N VAL A 178 7.49 -0.44 9.99
CA VAL A 178 7.21 -0.11 11.39
C VAL A 178 5.72 -0.29 11.70
N ASN A 179 5.41 -0.83 12.88
CA ASN A 179 4.03 -1.02 13.37
C ASN A 179 3.13 -1.79 12.40
N SER A 180 3.67 -2.64 11.52
CA SER A 180 2.88 -3.29 10.46
C SER A 180 2.68 -4.79 10.72
N ILE A 181 1.61 -5.36 10.18
CA ILE A 181 1.35 -6.80 10.17
C ILE A 181 1.66 -7.33 8.77
N ILE A 182 2.57 -8.31 8.67
CA ILE A 182 2.87 -9.04 7.44
C ILE A 182 2.67 -10.54 7.73
N TRP A 183 1.52 -11.09 7.35
CA TRP A 183 1.10 -12.40 7.87
C TRP A 183 0.37 -13.29 6.85
N GLY A 184 0.67 -14.58 6.88
CA GLY A 184 -0.12 -15.61 6.19
C GLY A 184 0.22 -15.78 4.71
N HIS A 185 1.41 -15.35 4.29
CA HIS A 185 1.94 -15.62 2.96
C HIS A 185 2.72 -16.95 2.93
N THR A 186 3.21 -17.35 1.77
CA THR A 186 4.17 -18.48 1.71
C THR A 186 5.52 -18.06 2.29
N ASP A 187 5.92 -16.83 2.01
CA ASP A 187 7.08 -16.13 2.53
C ASP A 187 6.60 -14.71 2.85
N ASP A 188 6.55 -14.36 4.13
CA ASP A 188 5.96 -13.08 4.56
C ASP A 188 6.87 -11.93 4.15
N LEU A 189 8.18 -12.11 4.24
CA LEU A 189 9.12 -11.02 4.03
C LEU A 189 10.51 -11.45 3.54
N ASP A 190 10.90 -10.98 2.35
CA ASP A 190 12.26 -11.18 1.81
C ASP A 190 13.11 -9.90 1.96
N VAL A 191 13.23 -9.39 3.19
CA VAL A 191 14.05 -8.19 3.48
C VAL A 191 14.89 -8.31 4.76
N PRO A 192 16.04 -7.63 4.89
CA PRO A 192 16.87 -7.72 6.10
C PRO A 192 16.10 -7.37 7.38
N VAL A 193 16.20 -8.23 8.42
CA VAL A 193 15.51 -8.01 9.71
C VAL A 193 15.75 -6.64 10.36
N GLY A 194 16.91 -6.01 10.08
CA GLY A 194 17.23 -4.67 10.57
C GLY A 194 16.34 -3.54 10.00
N GLN A 195 15.58 -3.82 8.95
CA GLN A 195 14.62 -2.90 8.33
C GLN A 195 13.23 -2.91 8.97
N VAL A 196 12.99 -3.87 9.87
CA VAL A 196 11.68 -4.09 10.48
C VAL A 196 11.77 -3.79 11.97
N ALA A 197 10.81 -3.03 12.49
CA ALA A 197 10.74 -2.72 13.92
C ALA A 197 9.28 -2.65 14.40
N HIS A 198 9.02 -3.07 15.64
CA HIS A 198 7.69 -3.02 16.26
C HIS A 198 6.57 -3.57 15.36
N SER A 199 6.88 -4.59 14.55
CA SER A 199 5.96 -5.15 13.55
C SER A 199 5.74 -6.63 13.83
N ASP A 200 4.64 -7.19 13.34
CA ASP A 200 4.37 -8.62 13.40
C ASP A 200 4.61 -9.24 12.02
N VAL A 201 5.50 -10.23 11.98
CA VAL A 201 5.85 -10.95 10.75
C VAL A 201 5.65 -12.44 11.01
N GLY A 202 4.92 -13.14 10.13
CA GLY A 202 4.65 -14.59 10.26
C GLY A 202 5.88 -15.50 10.15
N GLU A 203 7.07 -14.90 10.10
CA GLU A 203 8.36 -15.57 10.12
C GLU A 203 9.08 -15.40 11.48
N PRO A 204 9.31 -16.50 12.22
CA PRO A 204 9.93 -16.45 13.55
C PRO A 204 11.33 -15.81 13.59
N GLY A 205 12.01 -15.70 12.45
CA GLY A 205 13.32 -15.05 12.33
C GLY A 205 13.30 -13.55 12.69
N TYR A 206 12.15 -12.90 12.58
CA TYR A 206 12.01 -11.46 12.86
C TYR A 206 11.77 -11.15 14.34
N ALA A 207 11.08 -12.03 15.07
CA ALA A 207 10.57 -11.77 16.43
C ALA A 207 11.63 -11.47 17.51
N SER A 208 12.91 -11.76 17.25
CA SER A 208 14.00 -11.50 18.23
C SER A 208 14.71 -10.17 18.04
N PHE A 209 14.26 -9.32 17.11
CA PHE A 209 14.92 -8.08 16.72
C PHE A 209 13.95 -6.90 16.76
N ASN A 210 14.43 -5.72 17.15
CA ASN A 210 13.70 -4.45 17.06
C ASN A 210 12.25 -4.46 17.60
N ASN A 211 11.97 -5.27 18.61
CA ASN A 211 10.62 -5.46 19.20
C ASN A 211 9.57 -5.98 18.20
N ASN A 212 10.00 -6.70 17.17
CA ASN A 212 9.08 -7.39 16.29
C ASN A 212 8.45 -8.60 17.01
N LEU A 213 7.29 -9.01 16.53
CA LEU A 213 6.58 -10.20 16.94
C LEU A 213 6.49 -11.19 15.77
N SER A 214 6.11 -12.43 16.10
CA SER A 214 5.74 -13.45 15.13
C SER A 214 4.70 -14.34 15.80
N VAL A 215 3.49 -13.82 15.89
CA VAL A 215 2.35 -14.39 16.63
C VAL A 215 1.08 -14.21 15.82
N ASP A 216 0.13 -15.14 15.94
CA ASP A 216 -1.15 -15.03 15.22
C ASP A 216 -1.82 -13.67 15.52
N PRO A 217 -2.11 -12.84 14.50
CA PRO A 217 -2.79 -11.56 14.68
C PRO A 217 -4.17 -11.68 15.31
N LEU A 218 -4.82 -12.85 15.22
CA LEU A 218 -6.19 -13.08 15.69
C LEU A 218 -7.19 -12.11 15.05
N PHE A 219 -7.25 -12.11 13.71
CA PHE A 219 -8.25 -11.35 12.96
C PHE A 219 -9.68 -11.88 13.17
N VAL A 220 -10.67 -10.98 13.15
CA VAL A 220 -12.10 -11.31 13.37
C VAL A 220 -12.64 -12.29 12.32
N ALA A 221 -12.51 -11.99 11.02
CA ALA A 221 -13.00 -12.85 9.95
C ALA A 221 -12.27 -12.63 8.62
N VAL A 222 -11.08 -13.23 8.50
CA VAL A 222 -10.21 -13.17 7.29
C VAL A 222 -10.95 -13.49 5.99
N ALA A 223 -11.79 -14.53 5.99
CA ALA A 223 -12.54 -14.96 4.79
C ALA A 223 -13.63 -13.96 4.37
N GLN A 224 -13.97 -13.01 5.24
CA GLN A 224 -14.90 -11.92 4.99
C GLN A 224 -14.18 -10.58 4.78
N ASN A 225 -12.86 -10.61 4.59
CA ASN A 225 -12.00 -9.43 4.55
C ASN A 225 -12.07 -8.57 5.82
N ASP A 226 -12.45 -9.16 6.96
CA ASP A 226 -12.49 -8.47 8.24
C ASP A 226 -11.16 -8.68 8.98
N PHE A 227 -10.29 -7.69 8.84
CA PHE A 227 -8.93 -7.65 9.40
C PHE A 227 -8.85 -6.88 10.72
N HIS A 228 -9.99 -6.59 11.34
CA HIS A 228 -10.00 -6.08 12.71
C HIS A 228 -9.40 -7.11 13.67
N LEU A 229 -8.70 -6.64 14.71
CA LEU A 229 -8.11 -7.51 15.73
C LEU A 229 -9.17 -7.97 16.74
N LEU A 230 -9.14 -9.25 17.12
CA LEU A 230 -9.92 -9.76 18.24
C LEU A 230 -9.39 -9.19 19.58
N PRO A 231 -10.23 -9.09 20.63
CA PRO A 231 -9.81 -8.56 21.93
C PRO A 231 -8.62 -9.26 22.57
N GLU A 232 -8.38 -10.52 22.22
CA GLU A 232 -7.27 -11.35 22.73
C GLU A 232 -5.99 -11.22 21.89
N SER A 233 -5.99 -10.39 20.83
CA SER A 233 -4.84 -10.23 19.94
C SER A 233 -3.60 -9.76 20.72
N PRO A 234 -2.45 -10.42 20.52
CA PRO A 234 -1.18 -9.99 21.12
C PRO A 234 -0.63 -8.70 20.48
N LEU A 235 -1.25 -8.23 19.41
CA LEU A 235 -0.82 -7.06 18.64
C LEU A 235 -1.42 -5.74 19.17
N ILE A 236 -2.33 -5.85 20.14
CA ILE A 236 -2.95 -4.71 20.79
C ILE A 236 -1.96 -4.05 21.77
N ASN A 237 -1.80 -2.74 21.65
CA ASN A 237 -1.10 -1.85 22.57
C ASN A 237 0.38 -2.27 22.78
N VAL A 238 1.07 -2.63 21.70
CA VAL A 238 2.49 -3.05 21.70
C VAL A 238 3.35 -2.36 20.65
N GLY A 239 2.76 -1.53 19.78
CA GLY A 239 3.47 -0.77 18.75
C GLY A 239 4.28 0.42 19.28
N ASN A 240 4.97 1.10 18.37
CA ASN A 240 5.76 2.30 18.65
C ASN A 240 4.95 3.58 18.42
N SER A 241 4.43 4.16 19.49
CA SER A 241 3.67 5.42 19.44
C SER A 241 4.51 6.69 19.31
N ALA A 242 5.84 6.57 19.36
CA ALA A 242 6.75 7.69 19.21
C ALA A 242 7.36 7.78 17.79
N TYR A 243 6.87 6.95 16.85
CA TYR A 243 7.35 6.98 15.48
C TYR A 243 6.94 8.30 14.79
N PRO A 244 7.87 9.04 14.13
CA PRO A 244 7.58 10.39 13.63
C PRO A 244 6.47 10.47 12.57
N GLU A 245 6.34 9.45 11.74
CA GLU A 245 5.37 9.36 10.64
C GLU A 245 4.04 8.72 11.06
N LEU A 246 3.80 8.54 12.36
CA LEU A 246 2.55 7.99 12.87
C LEU A 246 1.37 8.95 12.57
N PRO A 247 0.30 8.48 11.90
CA PRO A 247 -0.88 9.30 11.63
C PRO A 247 -1.71 9.56 12.89
N ALA A 248 -2.60 10.54 12.84
CA ALA A 248 -3.51 10.85 13.95
C ALA A 248 -4.60 9.77 14.15
N THR A 249 -5.00 9.11 13.05
CA THR A 249 -6.06 8.10 13.02
C THR A 249 -5.60 6.85 12.28
N ASP A 250 -6.31 5.75 12.50
CA ASP A 250 -6.17 4.51 11.72
C ASP A 250 -6.92 4.60 10.37
N PHE A 251 -7.11 3.44 9.71
CA PHE A 251 -7.69 3.39 8.36
C PHE A 251 -9.18 3.72 8.29
N GLU A 252 -9.94 3.57 9.39
CA GLU A 252 -11.39 3.88 9.46
C GLU A 252 -11.67 5.21 10.17
N GLY A 253 -10.63 5.84 10.71
CA GLY A 253 -10.69 7.18 11.29
C GLY A 253 -10.70 7.19 12.81
N ASP A 254 -10.47 6.05 13.46
CA ASP A 254 -10.35 5.98 14.91
C ASP A 254 -8.98 6.50 15.39
N PRO A 255 -8.89 7.12 16.58
CA PRO A 255 -7.63 7.66 17.07
C PRO A 255 -6.55 6.59 17.26
N ARG A 256 -5.36 6.79 16.67
CA ARG A 256 -4.22 5.86 16.79
C ARG A 256 -3.81 5.58 18.24
N LEU A 257 -3.86 6.60 19.09
CA LEU A 257 -3.54 6.45 20.50
C LEU A 257 -4.83 6.32 21.31
N TRP A 258 -5.44 5.13 21.30
CA TRP A 258 -6.66 4.85 22.06
C TRP A 258 -6.39 4.53 23.53
N ILE A 259 -5.34 3.74 23.82
CA ILE A 259 -4.97 3.31 25.17
C ILE A 259 -3.66 3.96 25.62
N THR A 260 -2.52 3.25 25.49
CA THR A 260 -1.20 3.72 25.96
C THR A 260 -0.13 3.66 24.88
N LEU A 261 -0.17 2.62 24.06
CA LEU A 261 0.61 2.42 22.86
C LEU A 261 -0.37 2.21 21.70
N VAL A 262 0.14 2.35 20.47
CA VAL A 262 -0.62 2.02 19.26
C VAL A 262 -0.66 0.51 19.09
N ASP A 263 -1.67 0.02 18.41
CA ASP A 263 -1.71 -1.35 17.93
C ASP A 263 -0.74 -1.52 16.75
N ILE A 264 -0.27 -2.74 16.56
CA ILE A 264 0.46 -3.12 15.34
C ILE A 264 -0.59 -3.46 14.28
N GLY A 265 -0.49 -2.83 13.11
CA GLY A 265 -1.42 -3.02 11.99
C GLY A 265 -2.07 -1.72 11.53
N ALA A 266 -3.01 -1.88 10.59
CA ALA A 266 -3.73 -0.79 9.95
C ALA A 266 -4.94 -0.29 10.75
N ASP A 267 -5.40 -1.06 11.71
CA ASP A 267 -6.57 -0.83 12.54
C ASP A 267 -6.18 -0.67 14.01
N GLU A 268 -6.89 0.15 14.77
CA GLU A 268 -6.81 0.16 16.24
C GLU A 268 -8.00 -0.60 16.86
N PHE A 269 -7.71 -1.44 17.85
CA PHE A 269 -8.75 -2.05 18.65
C PHE A 269 -9.40 -1.04 19.60
N ILE A 270 -10.54 -0.49 19.18
CA ILE A 270 -11.34 0.46 19.96
C ILE A 270 -12.26 -0.18 21.02
N GLY A 271 -12.23 -1.51 21.17
CA GLY A 271 -13.05 -2.25 22.12
C GLY A 271 -14.25 -2.97 21.48
N PRO A 272 -14.74 -4.06 22.10
CA PRO A 272 -15.62 -5.03 21.42
C PRO A 272 -17.02 -4.48 21.11
N LEU A 273 -17.51 -3.49 21.86
CA LEU A 273 -18.81 -2.87 21.60
C LEU A 273 -18.76 -1.86 20.44
N GLN A 274 -17.62 -1.20 20.24
CA GLN A 274 -17.46 -0.23 19.16
C GLN A 274 -17.11 -0.93 17.84
N GLN A 275 -16.30 -1.99 17.90
CA GLN A 275 -15.93 -2.80 16.73
C GLN A 275 -17.14 -3.48 16.05
N GLN A 276 -18.17 -3.87 16.80
CA GLN A 276 -19.42 -4.41 16.24
C GLN A 276 -20.24 -3.40 15.41
N LEU A 277 -19.89 -2.12 15.46
CA LEU A 277 -20.55 -1.05 14.71
C LEU A 277 -19.79 -0.68 13.43
N LEU A 278 -18.59 -1.23 13.22
CA LEU A 278 -17.74 -0.92 12.08
C LEU A 278 -18.25 -1.65 10.82
N PRO A 279 -18.17 -1.00 9.65
CA PRO A 279 -18.63 -1.59 8.40
C PRO A 279 -17.72 -2.75 7.99
N VAL A 280 -18.24 -3.97 7.97
CA VAL A 280 -17.54 -5.13 7.39
C VAL A 280 -17.38 -4.93 5.88
N ILE A 281 -16.16 -5.13 5.37
CA ILE A 281 -15.85 -5.03 3.94
C ILE A 281 -16.70 -6.06 3.16
N PRO A 282 -17.52 -5.64 2.18
CA PRO A 282 -18.39 -6.57 1.46
C PRO A 282 -17.57 -7.59 0.65
N VAL A 283 -17.81 -8.88 0.86
CA VAL A 283 -17.39 -9.94 -0.06
C VAL A 283 -18.41 -10.01 -1.19
N GLU A 284 -18.02 -9.63 -2.41
CA GLU A 284 -18.82 -9.94 -3.59
C GLU A 284 -18.52 -11.39 -4.01
N ASN A 285 -19.55 -12.25 -3.97
CA ASN A 285 -19.49 -13.65 -4.42
C ASN A 285 -19.31 -13.77 -5.94
#